data_AF-A0A364RDN3-F1
#
_entry.id   AF-A0A364RDN3-F1
#
_cell.length_a   1.000
_cell.length_b   1.000
_cell.length_c   1.000
_cell.angle_alpha   90.00
_cell.angle_beta   90.00
_cell.angle_gamma   90.00
#
_symmetry.space_group_name_H-M   'P 1'
#
loop_
_entity.id
_entity.type
_entity.pdbx_description
1 polymer ?
#
loop_
_entity_poly.entity_id
_entity_poly.type
_entity_poly.pdbx_seq_one_letter_code
_entity_poly.pdbx_strand_id
1 'polypeptide(L)'
;METLANTTLLVAKEQIPGLRFRSEDVLTDAQSRSKRRWDLNRATLLGNAYHGKVEITFQTSDGQDKKVATTIWTVDDLFITLKAGCALPIAAILGIEFL
;
A
#
# COMPACT_ATOMS: atom_id res chain seq x y z
N MET A 1 -19.79 -22.99 -7.59
CA MET A 1 -19.12 -22.38 -6.42
C MET A 1 -18.82 -20.95 -6.82
N GLU A 2 -19.59 -20.04 -6.27
CA GLU A 2 -19.65 -18.63 -6.68
C GLU A 2 -18.35 -17.93 -6.29
N THR A 3 -17.56 -17.50 -7.28
CA THR A 3 -16.39 -16.66 -7.07
C THR A 3 -16.90 -15.30 -6.64
N LEU A 4 -16.97 -15.04 -5.33
CA LEU A 4 -17.24 -13.72 -4.79
C LEU A 4 -16.20 -12.78 -5.39
N ALA A 5 -16.65 -11.87 -6.24
CA ALA A 5 -15.83 -10.79 -6.77
C ALA A 5 -15.41 -9.91 -5.59
N ASN A 6 -14.21 -10.17 -5.04
CA ASN A 6 -13.60 -9.36 -4.01
C ASN A 6 -13.37 -7.97 -4.59
N THR A 7 -14.37 -7.10 -4.44
CA THR A 7 -14.34 -5.75 -4.99
C THR A 7 -13.50 -4.92 -4.04
N THR A 8 -12.18 -4.91 -4.27
CA THR A 8 -11.27 -4.10 -3.48
C THR A 8 -11.61 -2.63 -3.68
N LEU A 9 -11.97 -1.94 -2.59
CA LEU A 9 -12.46 -0.56 -2.65
C LEU A 9 -11.31 0.41 -2.91
N LEU A 10 -11.37 1.16 -4.02
CA LEU A 10 -10.45 2.27 -4.27
C LEU A 10 -10.82 3.45 -3.36
N VAL A 11 -9.87 3.92 -2.55
CA VAL A 11 -10.00 5.07 -1.66
C VAL A 11 -9.04 6.17 -2.05
N ALA A 12 -9.40 7.41 -1.72
CA ALA A 12 -8.49 8.55 -1.86
C ALA A 12 -7.42 8.52 -0.77
N LYS A 13 -6.20 8.97 -1.09
CA LYS A 13 -5.07 8.97 -0.14
C LYS A 13 -5.35 9.83 1.11
N GLU A 14 -6.15 10.88 0.96
CA GLU A 14 -6.60 11.75 2.05
C GLU A 14 -7.49 11.03 3.08
N GLN A 15 -8.06 9.88 2.73
CA GLN A 15 -8.87 9.07 3.65
C GLN A 15 -8.02 8.15 4.54
N ILE A 16 -6.77 7.86 4.15
CA ILE A 16 -5.88 6.91 4.84
C ILE A 16 -5.63 7.29 6.31
N PRO A 17 -5.40 8.57 6.68
CA PRO A 17 -5.22 8.95 8.09
C PRO A 17 -6.43 8.65 8.99
N GLY A 18 -7.64 8.53 8.41
CA GLY A 18 -8.85 8.15 9.14
C GLY A 18 -9.03 6.64 9.30
N LEU A 19 -8.20 5.83 8.66
CA LEU A 19 -8.26 4.37 8.72
C LEU A 19 -7.43 3.83 9.89
N ARG A 20 -7.79 2.65 10.35
CA ARG A 20 -7.07 1.93 11.40
C ARG A 20 -6.33 0.74 10.81
N PHE A 21 -5.17 0.44 11.39
CA PHE A 21 -4.28 -0.62 10.94
C PHE A 21 -3.89 -1.51 12.11
N ARG A 22 -3.66 -2.80 11.84
CA ARG A 22 -3.13 -3.73 12.84
C ARG A 22 -1.64 -3.49 13.06
N SER A 23 -1.14 -3.94 14.21
CA SER A 23 0.30 -3.93 14.49
C SER A 23 1.02 -5.11 13.83
N GLU A 24 0.30 -6.21 13.58
CA GLU A 24 0.85 -7.37 12.89
C GLU A 24 0.97 -7.12 11.38
N ASP A 25 1.96 -7.76 10.77
CA ASP A 25 2.13 -7.75 9.32
C ASP A 25 1.06 -8.60 8.65
N VAL A 26 0.37 -8.01 7.66
CA VAL A 26 -0.68 -8.69 6.88
C VAL A 26 -0.12 -9.81 6.01
N LEU A 27 1.18 -9.76 5.68
CA LEU A 27 1.89 -10.83 4.99
C LEU A 27 2.51 -11.78 6.00
N THR A 28 2.29 -13.08 5.87
CA THR A 28 2.79 -14.10 6.81
C THR A 28 4.18 -14.59 6.44
N ASP A 29 4.55 -14.57 5.16
CA ASP A 29 5.80 -15.12 4.66
C ASP A 29 6.88 -14.04 4.39
N ALA A 30 8.13 -14.41 4.64
CA ALA A 30 9.26 -13.49 4.52
C ALA A 30 9.55 -13.08 3.06
N GLN A 31 9.23 -13.94 2.09
CA GLN A 31 9.47 -13.66 0.68
C GLN A 31 8.56 -12.53 0.18
N SER A 32 7.27 -12.59 0.49
CA SER A 32 6.29 -11.55 0.16
C SER A 32 6.63 -10.22 0.83
N ARG A 33 7.07 -10.25 2.11
CA ARG A 33 7.53 -9.02 2.79
C ARG A 33 8.76 -8.40 2.11
N SER A 34 9.72 -9.24 1.71
CA SER A 34 10.92 -8.80 0.97
C SER A 34 10.55 -8.22 -0.41
N LYS A 35 9.66 -8.90 -1.14
CA LYS A 35 9.13 -8.44 -2.42
C LYS A 35 8.43 -7.09 -2.27
N ARG A 36 7.52 -6.96 -1.30
CA ARG A 36 6.84 -5.69 -0.98
C ARG A 36 7.84 -4.57 -0.73
N ARG A 37 8.87 -4.82 0.08
CA ARG A 37 9.92 -3.83 0.35
C ARG A 37 10.67 -3.42 -0.93
N TRP A 38 10.99 -4.38 -1.79
CA TRP A 38 11.64 -4.11 -3.08
C TRP A 38 10.73 -3.28 -4.00
N ASP A 39 9.46 -3.64 -4.12
CA ASP A 39 8.47 -2.93 -4.95
C ASP A 39 8.23 -1.51 -4.44
N LEU A 40 8.16 -1.28 -3.12
CA LEU A 40 8.02 0.06 -2.53
C LEU A 40 9.21 0.97 -2.86
N ASN A 41 10.44 0.45 -2.74
CA ASN A 41 11.64 1.21 -3.09
C ASN A 41 11.66 1.56 -4.58
N ARG A 42 11.31 0.61 -5.45
CA ARG A 42 11.21 0.83 -6.90
C ARG A 42 10.13 1.86 -7.24
N ALA A 43 8.94 1.75 -6.64
CA ALA A 43 7.83 2.68 -6.84
C ALA A 43 8.18 4.10 -6.39
N THR A 44 8.96 4.25 -5.32
CA THR A 44 9.45 5.55 -4.84
C THR A 44 10.41 6.19 -5.84
N LEU A 45 11.37 5.42 -6.37
CA LEU A 45 12.29 5.90 -7.39
C LEU A 45 11.54 6.38 -8.64
N LEU A 46 10.59 5.58 -9.14
CA LEU A 46 9.78 5.93 -10.32
C LEU A 46 8.84 7.11 -10.05
N GLY A 47 8.28 7.18 -8.85
CA GLY A 47 7.45 8.30 -8.39
C GLY A 47 8.21 9.61 -8.38
N ASN A 48 9.42 9.60 -7.83
CA ASN A 48 10.26 10.80 -7.73
C ASN A 48 10.86 11.22 -9.09
N ALA A 49 11.27 10.27 -9.93
CA ALA A 49 11.89 10.58 -11.22
C ALA A 49 10.88 10.89 -12.34
N TYR A 50 9.76 10.16 -12.40
CA TYR A 50 8.83 10.18 -13.53
C TYR A 50 7.41 10.58 -13.14
N HIS A 51 7.18 10.92 -11.87
CA HIS A 51 5.86 11.28 -11.35
C HIS A 51 4.83 10.15 -11.57
N GLY A 52 5.33 8.91 -11.63
CA GLY A 52 4.53 7.70 -11.82
C GLY A 52 3.56 7.50 -10.67
N LYS A 53 2.39 6.94 -10.99
CA LYS A 53 1.44 6.45 -10.00
C LYS A 53 1.54 4.94 -9.93
N VAL A 54 1.32 4.40 -8.74
CA VAL A 54 1.17 2.97 -8.51
C VAL A 54 -0.18 2.74 -7.84
N GLU A 55 -0.71 1.54 -8.00
CA GLU A 55 -1.82 1.07 -7.19
C GLU A 55 -1.27 0.28 -5.99
N ILE A 56 -1.64 0.69 -4.79
CA ILE A 56 -1.22 0.06 -3.54
C ILE A 56 -2.44 -0.64 -2.95
N THR A 57 -2.35 -1.95 -2.79
CA THR A 57 -3.37 -2.73 -2.08
C THR A 57 -2.94 -2.90 -0.62
N PHE A 58 -3.82 -2.60 0.32
CA PHE A 58 -3.57 -2.66 1.76
C PHE A 58 -4.80 -3.13 2.53
N GLN A 59 -4.60 -3.63 3.74
CA GLN A 59 -5.68 -4.13 4.59
C GLN A 59 -5.85 -3.25 5.83
N THR A 60 -7.09 -2.92 6.18
CA THR A 60 -7.41 -2.19 7.41
C THR A 60 -7.61 -3.14 8.60
N SER A 61 -7.65 -2.59 9.82
CA SER A 61 -7.73 -3.38 11.05
C SER A 61 -8.95 -4.31 11.14
N ASP A 62 -10.04 -3.94 10.48
CA ASP A 62 -11.27 -4.71 10.34
C ASP A 62 -11.18 -5.84 9.28
N GLY A 63 -10.03 -6.01 8.63
CA GLY A 63 -9.79 -7.08 7.65
C GLY A 63 -10.25 -6.74 6.24
N GLN A 64 -10.67 -5.50 5.96
CA GLN A 64 -11.05 -5.09 4.62
C GLN A 64 -9.83 -4.72 3.78
N ASP A 65 -9.80 -5.25 2.55
CA ASP A 65 -8.80 -4.85 1.57
C ASP A 65 -9.26 -3.60 0.82
N LYS A 66 -8.36 -2.62 0.72
CA LYS A 66 -8.57 -1.34 0.04
C LYS A 66 -7.41 -1.06 -0.91
N LYS A 67 -7.68 -0.25 -1.91
CA LYS A 67 -6.70 0.20 -2.90
C LYS A 67 -6.55 1.71 -2.83
N VAL A 68 -5.34 2.21 -3.10
CA VAL A 68 -5.10 3.62 -3.36
C VAL A 68 -4.21 3.75 -4.58
N ALA A 69 -4.60 4.61 -5.54
CA ALA A 69 -3.81 4.90 -6.72
C ALA A 69 -3.09 6.25 -6.54
N THR A 70 -1.80 6.22 -6.23
CA THR A 70 -1.04 7.45 -5.97
C THR A 70 0.47 7.27 -6.14
N THR A 71 1.23 8.32 -5.88
CA THR A 71 2.70 8.33 -5.93
C THR A 71 3.25 8.15 -4.52
N ILE A 72 4.22 7.24 -4.37
CA ILE A 72 5.00 7.10 -3.13
C ILE A 72 6.17 8.09 -3.19
N TRP A 73 6.32 8.89 -2.14
CA TRP A 73 7.39 9.90 -2.01
C TRP A 73 8.59 9.39 -1.21
N THR A 74 8.34 8.70 -0.09
CA THR A 74 9.39 8.11 0.75
C THR A 74 8.99 6.74 1.27
N VAL A 75 10.00 5.92 1.56
CA VAL A 75 9.88 4.63 2.24
C VAL A 75 10.81 4.66 3.44
N ASP A 76 10.23 4.64 4.63
CA ASP A 76 10.94 4.54 5.90
C ASP A 76 10.85 3.08 6.41
N ASP A 77 11.33 2.79 7.61
CA ASP A 77 11.34 1.42 8.13
C ASP A 77 9.95 0.84 8.42
N LEU A 78 9.03 1.69 8.88
CA LEU A 78 7.71 1.26 9.32
C LEU A 78 6.57 1.78 8.44
N PHE A 79 6.78 2.90 7.74
CA PHE A 79 5.75 3.59 6.98
C PHE A 79 6.26 4.01 5.61
N ILE A 80 5.34 4.23 4.68
CA ILE A 80 5.60 5.01 3.47
C ILE A 80 4.89 6.34 3.57
N THR A 81 5.49 7.37 2.97
CA THR A 81 4.81 8.65 2.76
C THR A 81 4.31 8.72 1.32
N LEU A 82 3.02 8.94 1.18
CA LEU A 82 2.34 9.16 -0.09
C LEU A 82 2.34 10.65 -0.42
N LYS A 83 2.17 10.98 -1.70
CA LYS A 83 1.94 12.36 -2.15
C LYS A 83 0.82 13.01 -1.33
N ALA A 84 0.99 14.28 -0.97
CA ALA A 84 0.15 15.01 0.00
C ALA A 84 0.40 14.66 1.50
N GLY A 85 1.52 14.01 1.81
CA GLY A 85 2.01 13.84 3.19
C GLY A 85 1.27 12.77 4.01
N CYS A 86 0.49 11.90 3.36
CA CYS A 86 -0.24 10.84 4.04
C CYS A 86 0.69 9.65 4.32
N ALA A 87 0.68 9.13 5.55
CA ALA A 87 1.46 7.97 5.93
C ALA A 87 0.64 6.68 5.85
N LEU A 88 1.23 5.60 5.32
CA LEU A 88 0.63 4.26 5.29
C LEU A 88 1.60 3.24 5.92
N PRO A 89 1.19 2.43 6.91
CA PRO A 89 2.07 1.44 7.50
C PRO A 89 2.48 0.38 6.48
N ILE A 90 3.77 0.05 6.40
CA ILE A 90 4.28 -0.96 5.49
C ILE A 90 3.68 -2.32 5.82
N ALA A 91 3.54 -2.64 7.11
CA ALA A 91 2.94 -3.87 7.61
C ALA A 91 1.48 -4.07 7.16
N ALA A 92 0.78 -3.02 6.75
CA ALA A 92 -0.60 -3.09 6.25
C ALA A 92 -0.69 -3.32 4.73
N ILE A 93 0.41 -3.18 3.99
CA ILE A 93 0.43 -3.25 2.53
C ILE A 93 0.53 -4.72 2.09
N LEU A 94 -0.39 -5.13 1.21
CA LEU A 94 -0.46 -6.45 0.60
C LEU A 94 0.39 -6.53 -0.68
N GLY A 95 0.42 -5.45 -1.46
CA GLY A 95 1.16 -5.42 -2.72
C GLY A 95 1.08 -4.08 -3.45
N ILE A 96 1.91 -3.95 -4.49
CA ILE A 96 2.02 -2.75 -5.34
C ILE A 96 1.94 -3.20 -6.80
N GLU A 97 1.09 -2.54 -7.58
CA GLU A 97 0.98 -2.70 -9.03
C GLU A 97 1.41 -1.41 -9.73
N PHE A 98 2.25 -1.54 -10.75
CA PHE A 98 2.75 -0.42 -11.54
C PHE A 98 1.78 -0.15 -12.69
N LEU A 99 1.34 1.11 -12.82
CA LEU A 99 0.42 1.59 -13.85
C LEU A 99 1.15 2.02 -15.12
#